data_AF-A0ABC8CNP0-F1
#
_entry.id   AF-A0ABC8CNP0-F1
#
_cell.length_a   1.000
_cell.length_b   1.000
_cell.length_c   1.000
_cell.angle_alpha   90.00
_cell.angle_beta   90.00
_cell.angle_gamma   90.00
#
_symmetry.space_group_name_H-M   'P 1'
#
loop_
_entity.id
_entity.type
_entity.pdbx_description
1 polymer ?
#
loop_
_entity_poly.entity_id
_entity_poly.type
_entity_poly.pdbx_seq_one_letter_code
_entity_poly.pdbx_strand_id
1 'polypeptide(L)'
;MDSPITDLLLYIGLVLVMVAYWTFYIRYVRRIPGSEEWYDSAEPEGAESDGLLFIYPFGTLLMGAGGALGLVVSMGLPEPVEKVLGAPFMVAMLIALIGLTGAFGIPLPWPFVPSWVVDIRKAKRARRRERRQARKMTKKE
;
A
#
# COMPACT_ATOMS: atom_id res chain seq x y z
N MET A 1 -6.00 -34.00 7.65
CA MET A 1 -6.24 -34.15 6.19
C MET A 1 -7.03 -32.91 5.75
N ASP A 2 -6.53 -31.73 6.12
CA ASP A 2 -7.32 -30.49 6.23
C ASP A 2 -6.77 -29.35 5.36
N SER A 3 -5.59 -29.56 4.76
CA SER A 3 -4.89 -28.60 3.90
C SER A 3 -5.79 -27.90 2.88
N PRO A 4 -6.61 -28.62 2.07
CA PRO A 4 -7.37 -27.96 1.01
C PRO A 4 -8.47 -27.00 1.50
N ILE A 5 -9.07 -27.26 2.67
CA ILE A 5 -10.07 -26.37 3.26
C ILE A 5 -9.40 -25.16 3.90
N THR A 6 -8.30 -25.38 4.62
CA THR A 6 -7.53 -24.30 5.24
C THR A 6 -6.98 -23.33 4.19
N ASP A 7 -6.44 -23.85 3.09
CA ASP A 7 -5.90 -23.04 1.99
C ASP A 7 -7.00 -22.21 1.32
N LEU A 8 -8.17 -22.82 1.06
CA LEU A 8 -9.32 -22.10 0.50
C LEU A 8 -9.80 -20.97 1.42
N LEU A 9 -9.92 -21.24 2.73
CA LEU A 9 -10.32 -20.23 3.71
C LEU A 9 -9.30 -19.10 3.80
N LEU A 10 -8.00 -19.41 3.73
CA LEU A 10 -6.94 -18.41 3.68
C LEU A 10 -7.10 -17.50 2.46
N TYR A 11 -7.27 -18.07 1.27
CA TYR A 11 -7.41 -17.30 0.04
C TYR A 11 -8.65 -16.41 0.03
N ILE A 12 -9.80 -16.94 0.48
CA ILE A 12 -11.03 -16.14 0.67
C ILE A 12 -10.77 -15.01 1.67
N GLY A 13 -10.16 -15.33 2.81
CA GLY A 13 -9.82 -14.36 3.86
C GLY A 13 -8.95 -13.22 3.34
N LEU A 14 -7.89 -13.53 2.57
CA LEU A 14 -7.00 -12.52 1.97
C LEU A 14 -7.75 -11.56 1.05
N VAL A 15 -8.65 -12.07 0.19
CA VAL A 15 -9.45 -11.24 -0.71
C VAL A 15 -10.43 -10.37 0.09
N LEU A 16 -11.12 -10.93 1.09
CA LEU A 16 -12.05 -10.17 1.94
C LEU A 16 -11.33 -9.07 2.73
N VAL A 17 -10.16 -9.36 3.29
CA VAL A 17 -9.33 -8.38 4.00
C VAL A 17 -8.90 -7.27 3.04
N MET A 18 -8.43 -7.60 1.83
CA MET A 18 -8.10 -6.59 0.82
C MET A 18 -9.30 -5.69 0.53
N VAL A 19 -10.48 -6.26 0.23
CA VAL A 19 -11.68 -5.47 -0.12
C VAL A 19 -12.12 -4.58 1.04
N ALA A 20 -12.19 -5.12 2.26
CA ALA A 20 -12.56 -4.36 3.45
C ALA A 20 -11.56 -3.24 3.72
N TYR A 21 -10.27 -3.55 3.65
CA TYR A 21 -9.20 -2.57 3.84
C TYR A 21 -9.27 -1.45 2.79
N TRP A 22 -9.35 -1.79 1.50
CA TRP A 22 -9.39 -0.78 0.43
C TRP A 22 -10.65 0.08 0.51
N THR A 23 -11.78 -0.50 0.89
CA THR A 23 -13.02 0.24 1.15
C THR A 23 -12.82 1.25 2.27
N PHE A 24 -12.28 0.81 3.41
CA PHE A 24 -11.96 1.70 4.53
C PHE A 24 -10.95 2.78 4.14
N TYR A 25 -9.86 2.37 3.50
CA TYR A 25 -8.76 3.23 3.09
C TYR A 25 -9.22 4.33 2.14
N ILE A 26 -10.00 4.00 1.11
CA ILE A 26 -10.54 5.00 0.18
C ILE A 26 -11.55 5.91 0.90
N ARG A 27 -12.44 5.35 1.72
CA ARG A 27 -13.58 6.08 2.28
C ARG A 27 -13.19 7.03 3.41
N TYR A 28 -12.22 6.64 4.23
CA TYR A 28 -11.84 7.34 5.46
C TYR A 28 -10.44 7.94 5.38
N VAL A 29 -9.43 7.16 4.98
CA VAL A 29 -8.04 7.62 4.97
C VAL A 29 -7.76 8.56 3.79
N ARG A 30 -8.27 8.23 2.60
CA ARG A 30 -8.02 9.01 1.37
C ARG A 30 -8.97 10.19 1.15
N ARG A 31 -10.10 10.23 1.87
CA ARG A 31 -11.12 11.29 1.72
C ARG A 31 -10.65 12.63 2.30
N ILE A 32 -9.77 12.60 3.30
CA ILE A 32 -9.13 13.78 3.87
C ILE A 32 -7.63 13.70 3.55
N PRO A 33 -7.20 14.07 2.33
CA PRO A 33 -5.82 13.89 1.87
C PRO A 33 -4.77 14.70 2.66
N GLY A 34 -5.20 15.59 3.56
CA GLY A 34 -4.31 16.48 4.33
C GLY A 34 -3.96 16.03 5.75
N SER A 35 -4.70 15.07 6.35
CA SER A 35 -4.40 14.60 7.71
C SER A 35 -3.35 13.50 7.65
N GLU A 36 -2.08 13.89 7.66
CA GLU A 36 -0.93 12.98 7.82
C GLU A 36 -1.03 12.15 9.12
N GLU A 37 -1.88 12.58 10.06
CA GLU A 37 -2.15 11.90 11.35
C GLU A 37 -2.35 10.40 11.22
N TRP A 38 -3.00 9.89 10.17
CA TRP A 38 -3.14 8.44 10.02
C TRP A 38 -1.80 7.74 9.78
N TYR A 39 -0.92 8.32 8.96
CA TYR A 39 0.42 7.77 8.69
C TYR A 39 1.41 8.09 9.81
N ASP A 40 1.29 9.26 10.42
CA ASP A 40 2.16 9.73 11.50
C ASP A 40 1.78 9.11 12.86
N SER A 41 0.53 8.66 13.06
CA SER A 41 0.06 8.02 14.32
C SER A 41 0.77 6.71 14.64
N ALA A 42 1.29 6.03 13.63
CA ALA A 42 2.04 4.79 13.79
C ALA A 42 3.53 5.03 14.13
N GLU A 43 4.01 6.28 14.13
CA GLU A 43 5.39 6.64 14.45
C GLU A 43 5.45 7.64 15.62
N PRO A 44 5.53 7.16 16.89
CA PRO A 44 5.50 7.98 18.10
C PRO A 44 6.60 9.05 18.19
N GLU A 45 7.69 8.89 17.42
CA GLU A 45 8.86 9.78 17.44
C GLU A 45 8.99 10.65 16.17
N GLY A 46 7.92 10.75 15.36
CA GLY A 46 7.93 11.60 14.15
C GLY A 46 9.01 11.17 13.15
N ALA A 47 9.16 9.86 12.99
CA ALA A 47 10.19 9.28 12.15
C ALA A 47 9.97 9.64 10.66
N GLU A 48 11.09 9.60 9.94
CA GLU A 48 11.21 10.07 8.57
C GLU A 48 10.71 9.06 7.54
N SER A 49 10.07 7.98 7.99
CA SER A 49 9.70 6.88 7.14
C SER A 49 8.39 7.20 6.42
N ASP A 50 8.52 7.58 5.16
CA ASP A 50 7.39 7.62 4.22
C ASP A 50 6.94 6.19 3.82
N GLY A 51 7.40 5.15 4.54
CA GLY A 51 7.24 3.76 4.14
C GLY A 51 5.82 3.26 4.24
N LEU A 52 5.07 3.76 5.22
CA LEU A 52 3.64 3.44 5.39
C LEU A 52 2.80 3.90 4.19
N LEU A 53 3.21 4.95 3.47
CA LEU A 53 2.55 5.39 2.23
C LEU A 53 2.60 4.31 1.13
N PHE A 54 3.56 3.38 1.20
CA PHE A 54 3.73 2.30 0.23
C PHE A 54 3.26 0.95 0.79
N ILE A 55 3.56 0.66 2.06
CA ILE A 55 3.20 -0.62 2.70
C ILE A 55 1.70 -0.85 2.68
N TYR A 56 0.91 0.17 3.02
CA TYR A 56 -0.53 0.04 3.10
C TYR A 56 -1.21 -0.27 1.75
N PRO A 57 -1.06 0.56 0.70
CA PRO A 57 -1.72 0.27 -0.57
C PRO A 57 -1.11 -0.95 -1.28
N PHE A 58 0.22 -1.09 -1.31
CA PHE A 58 0.85 -2.16 -2.07
C PHE A 58 0.89 -3.49 -1.31
N GLY A 59 1.05 -3.49 0.01
CA GLY A 59 0.99 -4.70 0.81
C GLY A 59 -0.38 -5.36 0.77
N THR A 60 -1.45 -4.55 0.88
CA THR A 60 -2.82 -5.08 0.78
C THR A 60 -3.19 -5.50 -0.63
N LEU A 61 -2.68 -4.81 -1.67
CA LEU A 61 -2.77 -5.27 -3.05
C LEU A 61 -2.09 -6.62 -3.25
N LEU A 62 -0.88 -6.82 -2.70
CA LEU A 62 -0.15 -8.09 -2.76
C LEU A 62 -0.95 -9.23 -2.10
N MET A 63 -1.50 -8.98 -0.91
CA MET A 63 -2.34 -9.94 -0.20
C MET A 63 -3.57 -10.34 -1.01
N GLY A 64 -4.31 -9.37 -1.53
CA GLY A 64 -5.53 -9.66 -2.28
C GLY A 64 -5.29 -10.29 -3.64
N ALA A 65 -4.24 -9.86 -4.35
CA ALA A 65 -3.83 -10.49 -5.62
C ALA A 65 -3.34 -11.93 -5.40
N GLY A 66 -2.55 -12.18 -4.34
CA GLY A 66 -2.12 -13.52 -3.95
C GLY A 66 -3.30 -14.43 -3.56
N GLY A 67 -4.26 -13.89 -2.79
CA GLY A 67 -5.50 -14.61 -2.46
C GLY A 67 -6.33 -14.95 -3.71
N ALA A 68 -6.54 -13.99 -4.61
CA ALA A 68 -7.30 -14.20 -5.84
C ALA A 68 -6.62 -15.22 -6.77
N LEU A 69 -5.29 -15.15 -6.92
CA LEU A 69 -4.53 -16.13 -7.69
C LEU A 69 -4.64 -17.53 -7.06
N GLY A 70 -4.53 -17.64 -5.74
CA GLY A 70 -4.72 -18.89 -5.00
C GLY A 70 -6.09 -19.51 -5.24
N LEU A 71 -7.16 -18.70 -5.29
CA LEU A 71 -8.50 -19.18 -5.65
C LEU A 71 -8.57 -19.70 -7.09
N VAL A 72 -7.98 -19.00 -8.05
CA VAL A 72 -7.97 -19.43 -9.46
C VAL A 72 -7.29 -20.79 -9.61
N VAL A 73 -6.11 -20.96 -8.99
CA VAL A 73 -5.37 -22.24 -9.01
C VAL A 73 -6.17 -23.36 -8.32
N SER A 74 -6.85 -23.04 -7.21
CA SER A 74 -7.64 -24.03 -6.45
C SER A 74 -8.86 -24.57 -7.21
N MET A 75 -9.31 -23.88 -8.27
CA MET A 75 -10.45 -24.34 -9.07
C MET A 75 -10.11 -25.49 -10.02
N GLY A 76 -8.82 -25.82 -10.21
CA GLY A 76 -8.41 -26.92 -11.09
C GLY A 76 -8.86 -26.75 -12.54
N LEU A 77 -8.85 -25.51 -13.03
CA LEU A 77 -9.29 -25.17 -14.38
C LEU A 77 -8.32 -25.69 -15.44
N PRO A 78 -8.76 -25.85 -16.71
CA PRO A 78 -7.83 -26.10 -17.80
C PRO A 78 -6.77 -25.01 -17.88
N GLU A 79 -5.51 -25.40 -18.13
CA GLU A 79 -4.34 -24.51 -18.18
C GLU A 79 -4.54 -23.18 -18.94
N PRO A 80 -5.15 -23.14 -20.16
CA PRO A 80 -5.35 -21.86 -20.84
C PRO A 80 -6.29 -20.91 -20.08
N VAL A 81 -7.30 -21.45 -19.40
CA VAL A 81 -8.25 -20.66 -18.62
C VAL A 81 -7.59 -20.14 -17.35
N GLU A 82 -6.84 -21.00 -16.66
CA GLU A 82 -6.08 -20.61 -15.47
C GLU A 82 -5.09 -19.48 -15.77
N LYS A 83 -4.34 -19.59 -16.88
CA LYS A 83 -3.39 -18.55 -17.30
C LYS A 83 -4.06 -17.22 -17.61
N VAL A 84 -5.19 -17.25 -18.33
CA VAL A 84 -5.94 -16.03 -18.66
C VAL A 84 -6.50 -15.36 -17.41
N LEU A 85 -7.04 -16.13 -16.47
CA LEU A 85 -7.59 -15.61 -15.22
C LEU A 85 -6.52 -15.20 -14.21
N GLY A 86 -5.38 -15.91 -14.17
CA GLY A 86 -4.29 -15.68 -13.24
C GLY A 86 -3.34 -14.55 -13.64
N ALA A 87 -3.17 -14.30 -14.95
CA ALA A 87 -2.23 -13.30 -15.45
C ALA A 87 -2.47 -11.89 -14.87
N PRO A 88 -3.70 -11.36 -14.77
CA PRO A 88 -3.94 -10.06 -14.12
C PRO A 88 -3.47 -10.01 -12.66
N PHE A 89 -3.67 -11.08 -11.90
CA PHE A 89 -3.25 -11.16 -10.50
C PHE A 89 -1.73 -11.23 -10.37
N MET A 90 -1.06 -11.99 -11.25
CA MET A 90 0.40 -12.01 -11.32
C MET A 90 0.98 -10.62 -11.63
N VAL A 91 0.38 -9.90 -12.57
CA VAL A 91 0.77 -8.51 -12.89
C VAL A 91 0.53 -7.59 -11.69
N ALA A 92 -0.61 -7.72 -11.01
CA ALA A 92 -0.91 -6.93 -9.81
C ALA A 92 0.10 -7.20 -8.67
N MET A 93 0.50 -8.46 -8.47
CA MET A 93 1.55 -8.82 -7.51
C MET A 93 2.90 -8.20 -7.87
N LEU A 94 3.30 -8.21 -9.14
CA LEU A 94 4.54 -7.56 -9.60
C LEU A 94 4.51 -6.05 -9.34
N ILE A 95 3.39 -5.38 -9.67
CA ILE A 95 3.20 -3.95 -9.38
C ILE A 95 3.29 -3.69 -7.87
N ALA A 96 2.68 -4.55 -7.05
CA ALA A 96 2.73 -4.44 -5.59
C ALA A 96 4.15 -4.59 -5.04
N LEU A 97 4.91 -5.59 -5.50
CA LEU A 97 6.30 -5.79 -5.09
C LEU A 97 7.19 -4.60 -5.47
N ILE A 98 7.03 -4.08 -6.69
CA ILE A 98 7.72 -2.85 -7.12
C ILE A 98 7.33 -1.69 -6.20
N GLY A 99 6.03 -1.46 -5.96
CA GLY A 99 5.55 -0.41 -5.08
C GLY A 99 6.11 -0.47 -3.66
N LEU A 100 6.23 -1.68 -3.09
CA LEU A 100 6.80 -1.90 -1.75
C LEU A 100 8.26 -1.48 -1.64
N THR A 101 9.05 -1.50 -2.72
CA THR A 101 10.43 -0.98 -2.69
C THR A 101 10.50 0.51 -2.32
N GLY A 102 9.44 1.27 -2.61
CA GLY A 102 9.30 2.66 -2.19
C GLY A 102 9.28 2.84 -0.68
N ALA A 103 8.92 1.81 0.08
CA ALA A 103 8.99 1.81 1.54
C ALA A 103 10.43 1.84 2.08
N PHE A 104 11.38 1.32 1.31
CA PHE A 104 12.81 1.32 1.64
C PHE A 104 13.55 2.57 1.10
N GLY A 105 12.81 3.59 0.67
CA GLY A 105 13.39 4.84 0.15
C GLY A 105 13.88 4.76 -1.30
N ILE A 106 13.60 3.67 -2.02
CA ILE A 106 13.96 3.53 -3.43
C ILE A 106 13.08 4.48 -4.27
N PRO A 107 13.68 5.38 -5.08
CA PRO A 107 12.92 6.26 -5.95
C PRO A 107 12.28 5.44 -7.07
N LEU A 108 10.96 5.29 -6.99
CA LEU A 108 10.19 4.57 -7.99
C LEU A 108 9.91 5.47 -9.21
N PRO A 109 10.06 4.94 -10.45
CA PRO A 109 9.70 5.69 -11.65
C PRO A 109 8.17 5.78 -11.79
N TRP A 110 7.70 6.78 -12.51
CA TRP A 110 6.31 6.83 -12.98
C TRP A 110 6.06 5.61 -13.90
N PRO A 111 4.95 4.85 -13.79
CA PRO A 111 3.71 5.11 -13.02
C PRO A 111 3.63 4.44 -11.63
N PHE A 112 4.71 3.84 -11.13
CA PHE A 112 4.69 3.06 -9.88
C PHE A 112 4.62 3.92 -8.61
N VAL A 113 4.91 5.22 -8.72
CA VAL A 113 4.65 6.19 -7.66
C VAL A 113 3.28 6.83 -7.89
N PRO A 114 2.31 6.61 -6.98
CA PRO A 114 1.05 7.33 -7.05
C PRO A 114 1.28 8.84 -6.86
N SER A 115 0.61 9.66 -7.66
CA SER A 115 0.71 11.14 -7.60
C SER A 115 0.47 11.69 -6.20
N TRP A 116 -0.51 11.12 -5.49
CA TRP A 116 -0.86 11.53 -4.14
C TRP A 116 0.25 11.32 -3.11
N VAL A 117 1.13 10.32 -3.31
CA VAL A 117 2.30 10.12 -2.43
C VAL A 117 3.28 11.29 -2.61
N VAL A 118 3.44 11.75 -3.86
CA VAL A 118 4.28 12.92 -4.17
C VAL A 118 3.72 14.17 -3.50
N ASP A 119 2.41 14.35 -3.53
CA ASP A 119 1.76 15.53 -2.94
C ASP A 119 1.94 15.56 -1.42
N ILE A 120 1.76 14.43 -0.74
CA ILE A 120 2.02 14.30 0.71
C ILE A 120 3.50 14.61 1.02
N ARG A 121 4.43 14.02 0.25
CA ARG A 121 5.87 14.29 0.41
C ARG A 121 6.23 15.77 0.23
N LYS A 122 5.64 16.44 -0.76
CA LYS A 122 5.82 17.88 -0.99
C LYS A 122 5.28 18.69 0.18
N ALA A 123 4.09 18.36 0.69
CA ALA A 123 3.49 19.02 1.85
C ALA A 123 4.35 18.84 3.12
N LYS A 124 4.83 17.62 3.40
CA LYS A 124 5.76 17.33 4.51
C LYS A 124 7.04 18.16 4.42
N ARG A 125 7.63 18.30 3.22
CA ARG A 125 8.80 19.14 2.98
C ARG A 125 8.51 20.64 3.17
N ALA A 126 7.34 21.12 2.77
CA ALA A 126 6.93 22.53 2.95
C ALA A 126 6.80 22.88 4.44
N ARG A 127 6.05 22.08 5.21
CA ARG A 127 5.92 22.25 6.68
C ARG A 127 7.26 22.21 7.40
N ARG A 128 8.19 21.34 6.98
CA ARG A 128 9.56 21.29 7.53
C ARG A 128 10.33 22.60 7.30
N ARG A 129 10.15 23.25 6.14
CA ARG A 129 10.79 24.55 5.84
C ARG A 129 10.23 25.64 6.75
N GLU A 130 8.91 25.68 6.93
CA GLU A 130 8.24 26.62 7.84
C GLU A 130 8.71 26.45 9.29
N ARG A 131 8.75 25.22 9.81
CA ARG A 131 9.26 24.93 11.17
C ARG A 131 10.72 25.35 11.35
N ARG A 132 11.57 25.15 10.33
CA ARG A 132 12.98 25.58 10.36
C ARG A 132 13.11 27.11 10.33
N GLN A 133 12.24 27.82 9.60
CA GLN A 133 12.21 29.28 9.59
C GLN A 133 11.71 29.82 10.93
N ALA A 134 10.63 29.27 11.49
CA ALA A 134 10.10 29.67 12.80
C ALA A 134 11.14 29.51 13.93
N ARG A 135 11.90 28.39 13.93
CA ARG A 135 13.02 28.17 14.87
C ARG A 135 14.21 29.12 14.66
N LYS A 136 14.42 29.62 13.44
CA LYS A 136 15.47 30.59 13.14
C LYS A 136 15.07 32.01 13.57
N MET A 137 13.78 32.35 13.53
CA MET A 137 13.29 33.65 14.00
C MET A 137 13.31 33.73 15.54
N THR A 138 12.86 32.68 16.23
CA THR A 138 12.90 32.60 17.71
C THR A 138 14.30 32.51 18.33
N LYS A 139 15.33 32.20 17.54
CA LYS A 139 16.75 32.23 17.98
C LYS A 139 17.43 33.58 17.74
N LYS A 140 16.80 34.49 17.01
CA LYS A 140 17.33 35.83 16.70
C LYS A 140 16.75 36.94 17.59
N GLU A 141 15.65 36.65 18.29
CA GLU A 141 15.16 37.42 19.44
C GLU A 141 15.89 36.98 20.71
#